data_AF-A0A531D4P3-F1
#
_entry.id   AF-A0A531D4P3-F1
#
_cell.length_a   1.000
_cell.length_b   1.000
_cell.length_c   1.000
_cell.angle_alpha   90.00
_cell.angle_beta   90.00
_cell.angle_gamma   90.00
#
_symmetry.space_group_name_H-M   'P 1'
#
loop_
_entity.id
_entity.type
_entity.pdbx_description
1 polymer ?
#
loop_
_entity_poly.entity_id
_entity_poly.type
_entity_poly.pdbx_seq_one_letter_code
_entity_poly.pdbx_strand_id
1 'polypeptide(L)'
;MEYSNAQLKGYGEAVQSLKLYRRAELRDVADDEPIIEELYVDPLQNDAVLETMLRPNTTFLIGRKGTGKSTVFQRAQHEIRKKNRTISAYIDIKTVFESAVVDNDVSQKISAISGAVTESDLKRILLYRSFTRSVFVDIQKELKSQINNSFLEKIFGKSDHNNKRLTAIESIDQLLEGAFEADITDVTGISST
;
A
#
# COMPACT_ATOMS: atom_id res chain seq x y z
N MET A 1 -12.96 31.98 21.62
CA MET A 1 -11.67 32.05 20.90
C MET A 1 -11.99 32.20 19.44
N GLU A 2 -11.57 33.29 18.80
CA GLU A 2 -11.63 33.43 17.34
C GLU A 2 -10.35 32.85 16.73
N TYR A 3 -10.51 32.01 15.71
CA TYR A 3 -9.39 31.45 14.97
C TYR A 3 -8.85 32.46 13.96
N SER A 4 -7.54 32.54 13.81
CA SER A 4 -6.91 33.42 12.83
C SER A 4 -7.13 32.91 11.40
N ASN A 5 -7.02 33.81 10.41
CA ASN A 5 -7.11 33.43 8.99
C ASN A 5 -6.05 32.38 8.58
N ALA A 6 -4.87 32.41 9.21
CA ALA A 6 -3.84 31.41 9.00
C ALA A 6 -4.27 30.02 9.53
N GLN A 7 -4.89 29.98 10.71
CA GLN A 7 -5.43 28.73 11.28
C GLN A 7 -6.57 28.15 10.45
N LEU A 8 -7.48 29.01 9.95
CA LEU A 8 -8.57 28.58 9.06
C LEU A 8 -8.05 28.03 7.74
N LYS A 9 -7.01 28.64 7.17
CA LYS A 9 -6.36 28.17 5.94
C LYS A 9 -5.66 26.82 6.15
N GLY A 10 -4.86 26.70 7.22
CA GLY A 10 -4.18 25.44 7.57
C GLY A 10 -5.17 24.29 7.83
N TYR A 11 -6.30 24.56 8.50
CA TYR A 11 -7.36 23.59 8.65
C TYR A 11 -7.95 23.15 7.29
N GLY A 12 -8.17 24.10 6.38
CA GLY A 12 -8.62 23.80 5.01
C GLY A 12 -7.65 22.90 4.24
N GLU A 13 -6.35 23.17 4.35
CA GLU A 13 -5.28 22.39 3.72
C GLU A 13 -5.19 20.97 4.32
N ALA A 14 -5.26 20.84 5.66
CA ALA A 14 -5.32 19.56 6.35
C ALA A 14 -6.56 18.75 5.93
N VAL A 15 -7.74 19.38 5.87
CA VAL A 15 -8.99 18.74 5.41
C VAL A 15 -8.87 18.28 3.95
N GLN A 16 -8.23 19.06 3.08
CA GLN A 16 -8.00 18.66 1.68
C GLN A 16 -7.01 17.49 1.57
N SER A 17 -5.93 17.49 2.36
CA SER A 17 -4.98 16.37 2.43
C SER A 17 -5.68 15.07 2.89
N LEU A 18 -6.55 15.17 3.90
CA LEU A 18 -7.38 14.05 4.37
C LEU A 18 -8.42 13.59 3.35
N LYS A 19 -9.00 14.52 2.57
CA LYS A 19 -9.91 14.21 1.45
C LYS A 19 -9.17 13.55 0.29
N LEU A 20 -7.87 13.78 0.14
CA LEU A 20 -6.99 13.10 -0.81
C LEU A 20 -6.53 11.73 -0.30
N TYR A 21 -7.41 10.99 0.40
CA TYR A 21 -7.22 9.64 0.98
C TYR A 21 -6.65 8.57 0.03
N ARG A 22 -6.53 8.88 -1.28
CA ARG A 22 -5.89 8.02 -2.27
C ARG A 22 -4.37 8.10 -2.24
N ARG A 23 -3.78 9.10 -1.57
CA ARG A 23 -2.34 9.10 -1.27
C ARG A 23 -2.12 8.23 -0.03
N ALA A 24 -1.23 7.25 -0.16
CA ALA A 24 -0.88 6.32 0.92
C ALA A 24 -0.26 7.04 2.14
N GLU A 25 0.29 8.24 1.96
CA GLU A 25 1.00 9.01 2.98
C GLU A 25 0.46 10.44 3.04
N LEU A 26 0.09 10.88 4.24
CA LEU A 26 -0.23 12.28 4.51
C LEU A 26 1.09 13.02 4.78
N ARG A 27 1.47 13.88 3.84
CA ARG A 27 2.68 14.71 3.93
C ARG A 27 2.30 16.19 3.87
N ASP A 28 3.09 17.03 4.52
CA ASP A 28 3.01 18.48 4.39
C ASP A 28 3.27 18.89 2.93
N VAL A 29 2.56 19.91 2.46
CA VAL A 29 2.74 20.45 1.11
C VAL A 29 3.97 21.35 1.03
N ALA A 30 4.40 21.95 2.14
CA ALA A 30 5.55 22.84 2.22
C ALA A 30 6.87 22.09 2.38
N ASP A 31 6.92 21.15 3.33
CA ASP A 31 8.18 20.53 3.79
C ASP A 31 8.27 19.02 3.52
N ASP A 32 7.23 18.40 2.91
CA ASP A 32 7.13 16.95 2.63
C ASP A 32 7.25 16.04 3.88
N GLU A 33 7.14 16.63 5.07
CA GLU A 33 7.17 15.92 6.36
C GLU A 33 5.86 15.16 6.62
N PRO A 34 5.89 13.99 7.28
CA PRO A 34 4.68 13.23 7.59
C PRO A 34 3.87 13.89 8.71
N ILE A 35 2.79 14.57 8.35
CA ILE A 35 1.89 15.30 9.28
C ILE A 35 0.86 14.41 9.99
N ILE A 36 0.89 13.10 9.75
CA ILE A 36 -0.10 12.16 10.33
C ILE A 36 -0.05 12.15 11.87
N GLU A 37 1.10 12.40 12.50
CA GLU A 37 1.20 12.48 13.96
C GLU A 37 0.48 13.67 14.55
N GLU A 38 0.52 14.81 13.86
CA GLU A 38 -0.12 16.05 14.31
C GLU A 38 -1.64 16.03 14.08
N LEU A 39 -2.07 15.36 13.00
CA LEU A 39 -3.48 15.32 12.60
C LEU A 39 -4.26 14.19 13.27
N TYR A 40 -3.58 13.14 13.73
CA TYR A 40 -4.25 11.96 14.27
C TYR A 40 -4.72 12.21 15.71
N VAL A 41 -5.98 11.86 15.96
CA VAL A 41 -6.56 11.79 17.31
C VAL A 41 -7.17 10.41 17.46
N ASP A 42 -6.72 9.66 18.47
CA ASP A 42 -7.26 8.32 18.73
C ASP A 42 -8.75 8.42 19.17
N PRO A 43 -9.63 7.57 18.64
CA PRO A 43 -11.03 7.55 19.07
C PRO A 43 -11.25 7.19 20.54
N LEU A 44 -10.29 6.52 21.18
CA LEU A 44 -10.34 6.09 22.57
C LEU A 44 -9.22 6.75 23.40
N GLN A 45 -9.40 6.76 24.72
CA GLN A 45 -8.40 7.31 25.63
C GLN A 45 -7.10 6.51 25.56
N ASN A 46 -5.98 7.18 25.84
CA ASN A 46 -4.63 6.60 25.90
C ASN A 46 -4.24 5.82 24.62
N ASP A 47 -4.62 6.33 23.45
CA ASP A 47 -4.27 5.74 22.15
C ASP A 47 -4.67 4.25 22.00
N ALA A 48 -5.73 3.81 22.69
CA ALA A 48 -6.06 2.39 22.80
C ALA A 48 -6.36 1.73 21.45
N VAL A 49 -6.90 2.45 20.47
CA VAL A 49 -7.14 1.91 19.12
C VAL A 49 -5.81 1.70 18.40
N LEU A 50 -4.94 2.71 18.39
CA LEU A 50 -3.62 2.64 17.79
C LEU A 50 -2.76 1.55 18.44
N GLU A 51 -2.70 1.50 19.77
CA GLU A 51 -1.95 0.48 20.49
C GLU A 51 -2.43 -0.94 20.14
N THR A 52 -3.75 -1.14 20.05
CA THR A 52 -4.34 -2.43 19.65
C THR A 52 -3.97 -2.78 18.20
N MET A 53 -3.93 -1.80 17.31
CA MET A 53 -3.50 -1.97 15.92
C MET A 53 -2.02 -2.34 15.78
N LEU A 54 -1.17 -1.93 16.72
CA LEU A 54 0.27 -2.18 16.71
C LEU A 54 0.68 -3.53 17.35
N ARG A 55 -0.25 -4.25 17.97
CA ARG A 55 0.01 -5.58 18.55
C ARG A 55 0.26 -6.63 17.45
N PRO A 56 1.07 -7.66 17.73
CA PRO A 56 1.42 -8.70 16.75
C PRO A 56 0.30 -9.75 16.57
N ASN A 57 -0.93 -9.29 16.34
CA ASN A 57 -2.08 -10.15 16.09
C ASN A 57 -2.92 -9.56 14.95
N THR A 58 -3.80 -10.38 14.38
CA THR A 58 -4.81 -9.88 13.44
C THR A 58 -5.81 -9.02 14.21
N THR A 59 -5.98 -7.77 13.77
CA THR A 59 -6.92 -6.82 14.36
C THR A 59 -7.94 -6.38 13.33
N PHE A 60 -9.22 -6.50 13.67
CA PHE A 60 -10.33 -6.03 12.83
C PHE A 60 -10.83 -4.69 13.35
N LEU A 61 -10.73 -3.64 12.52
CA LEU A 61 -11.26 -2.33 12.84
C LEU A 61 -12.64 -2.12 12.20
N ILE A 62 -13.69 -2.15 13.01
CA ILE A 62 -15.08 -2.06 12.57
C ILE A 62 -15.66 -0.69 12.95
N GLY A 63 -16.35 -0.04 12.01
CA GLY A 63 -17.00 1.25 12.25
C GLY A 63 -17.72 1.80 11.01
N ARG A 64 -18.57 2.80 11.20
CA ARG A 64 -19.35 3.45 10.11
C ARG A 64 -18.44 4.11 9.07
N LYS A 65 -18.95 4.37 7.86
CA LYS A 65 -18.20 5.13 6.84
C LYS A 65 -17.89 6.54 7.39
N GLY A 66 -16.66 7.01 7.18
CA GLY A 66 -16.23 8.34 7.63
C GLY A 66 -15.67 8.41 9.06
N THR A 67 -15.61 7.31 9.81
CA THR A 67 -15.07 7.29 11.19
C THR A 67 -13.54 7.23 11.27
N GLY A 68 -12.81 7.64 10.23
CA GLY A 68 -11.35 7.70 10.26
C GLY A 68 -10.59 6.36 10.24
N LYS A 69 -11.21 5.23 9.90
CA LYS A 69 -10.53 3.91 9.86
C LYS A 69 -9.26 3.91 9.01
N SER A 70 -9.31 4.49 7.81
CA SER A 70 -8.14 4.63 6.92
C SER A 70 -7.03 5.47 7.56
N THR A 71 -7.39 6.49 8.34
CA THR A 71 -6.44 7.32 9.09
C THR A 71 -5.76 6.54 10.20
N VAL A 72 -6.49 5.64 10.90
CA VAL A 72 -5.88 4.71 11.87
C VAL A 72 -4.86 3.79 11.20
N PHE A 73 -5.16 3.25 10.01
CA PHE A 73 -4.20 2.44 9.25
C PHE A 73 -2.94 3.23 8.86
N GLN A 74 -3.10 4.46 8.36
CA GLN A 74 -1.99 5.35 8.03
C GLN A 74 -1.13 5.67 9.26
N ARG A 75 -1.77 5.99 10.40
CA ARG A 75 -1.08 6.25 11.67
C ARG A 75 -0.31 5.02 12.17
N ALA A 76 -0.92 3.83 12.10
CA ALA A 76 -0.28 2.58 12.49
C ALA A 76 0.90 2.24 11.57
N GLN A 77 0.75 2.41 10.24
CA GLN A 77 1.83 2.23 9.28
C GLN A 77 3.00 3.17 9.58
N HIS A 78 2.71 4.44 9.89
CA HIS A 78 3.72 5.42 10.28
C HIS A 78 4.50 5.00 11.54
N GLU A 79 3.82 4.53 12.58
CA GLU A 79 4.49 3.99 13.78
C GLU A 79 5.31 2.72 13.50
N ILE A 80 4.84 1.85 12.60
CA ILE A 80 5.59 0.65 12.19
C ILE A 80 6.89 1.05 11.48
N ARG A 81 6.87 2.09 10.64
CA ARG A 81 8.03 2.59 9.89
C ARG A 81 9.12 3.21 10.76
N LYS A 82 8.75 3.80 11.89
CA LYS A 82 9.73 4.30 12.88
C LYS A 82 10.56 3.18 13.50
N LYS A 83 10.06 1.94 13.50
CA LYS A 83 10.79 0.79 14.04
C LYS A 83 11.85 0.36 13.04
N ASN A 84 13.07 0.12 13.51
CA ASN A 84 14.12 -0.42 12.67
C ASN A 84 13.78 -1.84 12.22
N ARG A 85 14.09 -2.18 10.96
CA ARG A 85 13.99 -3.54 10.39
C ARG A 85 12.55 -4.07 10.23
N THR A 86 11.56 -3.21 10.14
CA THR A 86 10.18 -3.55 9.78
C THR A 86 9.90 -3.15 8.33
N ILE A 87 8.96 -3.82 7.68
CA ILE A 87 8.39 -3.43 6.39
C ILE A 87 6.88 -3.53 6.57
N SER A 88 6.16 -2.50 6.12
CA SER A 88 4.71 -2.45 6.14
C SER A 88 4.17 -2.27 4.73
N ALA A 89 3.12 -3.00 4.39
CA ALA A 89 2.40 -2.81 3.13
C ALA A 89 0.94 -2.41 3.42
N TYR A 90 0.47 -1.34 2.78
CA TYR A 90 -0.91 -0.87 2.82
C TYR A 90 -1.62 -1.21 1.51
N ILE A 91 -2.70 -1.99 1.61
CA ILE A 91 -3.43 -2.48 0.44
C ILE A 91 -4.86 -1.94 0.45
N ASP A 92 -5.19 -1.08 -0.53
CA ASP A 92 -6.57 -0.67 -0.77
C ASP A 92 -7.31 -1.74 -1.58
N ILE A 93 -8.03 -2.60 -0.87
CA ILE A 93 -8.80 -3.71 -1.43
C ILE A 93 -9.81 -3.22 -2.47
N LYS A 94 -10.37 -2.01 -2.32
CA LYS A 94 -11.33 -1.48 -3.30
C LYS A 94 -10.65 -1.25 -4.64
N THR A 95 -9.47 -0.61 -4.64
CA THR A 95 -8.68 -0.39 -5.85
C THR A 95 -8.23 -1.70 -6.48
N VAL A 96 -7.80 -2.67 -5.67
CA VAL A 96 -7.44 -4.02 -6.15
C VAL A 96 -8.62 -4.67 -6.86
N PHE A 97 -9.80 -4.65 -6.26
CA PHE A 97 -11.01 -5.22 -6.87
C PHE A 97 -11.40 -4.51 -8.17
N GLU A 98 -11.41 -3.17 -8.19
CA GLU A 98 -11.75 -2.40 -9.38
C GLU A 98 -10.77 -2.69 -10.53
N SER A 99 -9.47 -2.78 -10.25
CA SER A 99 -8.46 -3.11 -11.26
C SER A 99 -8.60 -4.51 -11.85
N ALA A 100 -9.06 -5.48 -11.05
CA ALA A 100 -9.25 -6.86 -11.51
C ALA A 100 -10.48 -7.04 -12.42
N VAL A 101 -11.45 -6.13 -12.36
CA VAL A 101 -12.71 -6.20 -13.13
C VAL A 101 -12.61 -5.52 -14.51
N VAL A 102 -11.67 -4.59 -14.69
CA VAL A 102 -11.55 -3.78 -15.92
C VAL A 102 -10.94 -4.56 -17.10
N ASP A 103 -10.39 -5.75 -16.86
CA ASP A 103 -9.78 -6.62 -17.88
C ASP A 103 -10.83 -7.38 -18.74
N ASN A 104 -11.81 -6.65 -19.29
CA ASN A 104 -12.86 -7.23 -20.15
C ASN A 104 -12.29 -7.87 -21.43
N ASP A 105 -11.13 -7.38 -21.91
CA ASP A 105 -10.44 -7.91 -23.08
C ASP A 105 -9.91 -9.35 -22.84
N VAL A 106 -9.48 -9.64 -21.61
CA VAL A 106 -9.08 -10.99 -21.17
C VAL A 106 -10.30 -11.92 -21.11
N SER A 107 -11.44 -11.41 -20.64
CA SER A 107 -12.68 -12.18 -20.57
C SER A 107 -13.20 -12.61 -21.95
N GLN A 108 -12.96 -11.81 -23.00
CA GLN A 108 -13.32 -12.16 -24.39
C GLN A 108 -12.34 -13.15 -25.03
N LYS A 109 -11.05 -13.06 -24.72
CA LYS A 109 -10.03 -14.00 -25.25
C LYS A 109 -10.18 -15.41 -24.64
N ILE A 110 -10.66 -15.52 -23.40
CA ILE A 110 -10.79 -16.79 -22.68
C ILE A 110 -12.11 -17.51 -22.97
N SER A 111 -13.19 -16.80 -23.31
CA SER A 111 -14.43 -17.45 -23.77
C SER A 111 -14.24 -18.24 -25.07
N ALA A 112 -13.16 -17.97 -25.81
CA ALA A 112 -12.71 -18.76 -26.96
C ALA A 112 -11.91 -20.02 -26.57
N ILE A 113 -11.37 -20.09 -25.35
CA ILE A 113 -10.63 -21.24 -24.78
C ILE A 113 -11.64 -22.07 -23.98
N SER A 114 -12.57 -22.70 -24.70
CA SER A 114 -13.68 -23.44 -24.11
C SER A 114 -13.22 -24.76 -23.45
N GLY A 115 -13.51 -24.91 -22.15
CA GLY A 115 -13.59 -26.24 -21.50
C GLY A 115 -13.22 -26.32 -20.01
N ALA A 116 -12.23 -25.56 -19.52
CA ALA A 116 -11.61 -25.83 -18.21
C ALA A 116 -11.83 -24.78 -17.11
N VAL A 117 -12.16 -23.52 -17.47
CA VAL A 117 -12.19 -22.40 -16.51
C VAL A 117 -13.53 -21.66 -16.60
N THR A 118 -14.23 -21.50 -15.47
CA THR A 118 -15.45 -20.69 -15.42
C THR A 118 -15.12 -19.20 -15.34
N GLU A 119 -16.05 -18.33 -15.74
CA GLU A 119 -15.93 -16.88 -15.55
C GLU A 119 -15.66 -16.50 -14.07
N SER A 120 -16.23 -17.27 -13.13
CA SER A 120 -16.06 -17.05 -11.71
C SER A 120 -14.64 -17.39 -11.23
N ASP A 121 -14.03 -18.44 -11.78
CA ASP A 121 -12.66 -18.84 -11.48
C ASP A 121 -11.67 -17.83 -12.07
N LEU A 122 -11.92 -17.36 -13.29
CA LEU A 122 -11.12 -16.31 -13.92
C LEU A 122 -11.13 -15.03 -13.09
N LYS A 123 -12.31 -14.55 -12.68
CA LYS A 123 -12.43 -13.37 -11.80
C LYS A 123 -11.64 -13.53 -10.50
N ARG A 124 -11.66 -14.74 -9.91
CA ARG A 124 -10.90 -15.05 -8.70
C ARG A 124 -9.39 -15.02 -8.96
N ILE A 125 -8.92 -15.61 -10.05
CA ILE A 125 -7.51 -15.61 -10.45
C ILE A 125 -7.02 -14.18 -10.70
N LEU A 126 -7.78 -13.37 -11.46
CA LEU A 126 -7.44 -11.97 -11.73
C LEU A 126 -7.40 -11.15 -10.43
N LEU A 127 -8.33 -11.39 -9.51
CA LEU A 127 -8.33 -10.75 -8.19
C LEU A 127 -7.08 -11.12 -7.39
N TYR A 128 -6.71 -12.40 -7.34
CA TYR A 128 -5.49 -12.85 -6.66
C TYR A 128 -4.23 -12.29 -7.31
N ARG A 129 -4.19 -12.23 -8.65
CA ARG A 129 -3.10 -11.60 -9.40
C ARG A 129 -2.97 -10.13 -9.02
N SER A 130 -4.07 -9.36 -9.09
CA SER A 130 -4.07 -7.93 -8.74
C SER A 130 -3.66 -7.70 -7.28
N PHE A 131 -4.20 -8.49 -6.35
CA PHE A 131 -3.86 -8.41 -4.93
C PHE A 131 -2.36 -8.67 -4.70
N THR A 132 -1.84 -9.77 -5.25
CA THR A 132 -0.45 -10.17 -5.09
C THR A 132 0.49 -9.11 -5.68
N ARG A 133 0.16 -8.59 -6.87
CA ARG A 133 0.90 -7.48 -7.49
C ARG A 133 0.91 -6.25 -6.58
N SER A 134 -0.24 -5.85 -6.04
CA SER A 134 -0.34 -4.71 -5.13
C SER A 134 0.52 -4.87 -3.88
N VAL A 135 0.61 -6.08 -3.33
CA VAL A 135 1.48 -6.38 -2.18
C VAL A 135 2.95 -6.20 -2.54
N PHE A 136 3.40 -6.80 -3.65
CA PHE A 136 4.81 -6.69 -4.07
C PHE A 136 5.22 -5.26 -4.44
N VAL A 137 4.33 -4.51 -5.11
CA VAL A 137 4.58 -3.10 -5.45
C VAL A 137 4.76 -2.26 -4.19
N ASP A 138 3.89 -2.42 -3.18
CA ASP A 138 3.99 -1.61 -1.97
C ASP A 138 5.20 -2.03 -1.09
N ILE A 139 5.50 -3.32 -1.00
CA ILE A 139 6.74 -3.81 -0.36
C ILE A 139 7.99 -3.24 -1.04
N GLN A 140 8.01 -3.22 -2.38
CA GLN A 140 9.14 -2.68 -3.13
C GLN A 140 9.31 -1.18 -2.86
N LYS A 141 8.21 -0.42 -2.84
CA LYS A 141 8.22 1.01 -2.51
C LYS A 141 8.80 1.25 -1.12
N GLU A 142 8.36 0.47 -0.14
CA GLU A 142 8.86 0.53 1.24
C GLU A 142 10.37 0.22 1.31
N LEU A 143 10.83 -0.83 0.65
CA LEU A 143 12.25 -1.19 0.57
C LEU A 143 13.09 -0.06 -0.08
N LYS A 144 12.63 0.52 -1.19
CA LYS A 144 13.29 1.64 -1.87
C LYS A 144 13.40 2.86 -0.93
N SER A 145 12.35 3.19 -0.19
CA SER A 145 12.37 4.29 0.79
C SER A 145 13.38 4.07 1.92
N GLN A 146 13.44 2.86 2.48
CA GLN A 146 14.41 2.54 3.55
C GLN A 146 15.86 2.55 3.07
N ILE A 147 16.11 2.19 1.81
CA ILE A 147 17.44 2.29 1.20
C ILE A 147 17.84 3.76 1.06
N ASN A 148 16.96 4.63 0.56
CA ASN A 148 17.25 6.06 0.43
C ASN A 148 17.60 6.71 1.77
N ASN A 149 16.82 6.42 2.82
CA ASN A 149 17.12 6.88 4.17
C ASN A 149 18.45 6.32 4.69
N SER A 150 18.74 5.04 4.42
CA SER A 150 20.01 4.42 4.81
C SER A 150 21.21 4.92 3.98
N PHE A 151 21.02 5.40 2.75
CA PHE A 151 22.08 6.05 1.97
C PHE A 151 22.47 7.41 2.57
N LEU A 152 21.51 8.17 3.10
CA LEU A 152 21.80 9.37 3.91
C LEU A 152 22.58 8.99 5.18
N GLU A 153 22.20 7.90 5.86
CA GLU A 153 22.96 7.36 7.00
C GLU A 153 24.34 6.78 6.61
N LYS A 154 24.55 6.36 5.37
CA LYS A 154 25.84 5.85 4.86
C LYS A 154 26.90 6.94 4.72
N ILE A 155 26.50 8.20 4.49
CA ILE A 155 27.40 9.36 4.67
C ILE A 155 27.93 9.40 6.13
N PHE A 156 27.20 8.77 7.07
CA PHE A 156 27.57 8.58 8.48
C PHE A 156 28.04 7.15 8.85
N GLY A 157 28.33 6.27 7.88
CA GLY A 157 29.28 5.15 8.05
C GLY A 157 28.78 3.75 8.52
N LYS A 158 27.81 3.09 7.84
CA LYS A 158 27.54 1.64 7.98
C LYS A 158 27.13 0.97 6.66
N SER A 159 27.83 -0.09 6.21
CA SER A 159 27.86 -0.48 4.78
C SER A 159 27.25 -1.82 4.32
N ASP A 160 26.84 -2.76 5.17
CA ASP A 160 26.57 -4.15 4.71
C ASP A 160 25.09 -4.51 4.44
N HIS A 161 24.11 -3.87 5.11
CA HIS A 161 22.69 -4.25 4.98
C HIS A 161 22.02 -3.84 3.66
N ASN A 162 22.58 -2.87 2.93
CA ASN A 162 21.96 -2.31 1.74
C ASN A 162 22.07 -3.24 0.52
N ASN A 163 23.10 -4.10 0.46
CA ASN A 163 23.26 -5.05 -0.64
C ASN A 163 22.12 -6.08 -0.65
N LYS A 164 21.77 -6.65 0.51
CA LYS A 164 20.66 -7.61 0.62
C LYS A 164 19.30 -6.99 0.26
N ARG A 165 19.07 -5.74 0.64
CA ARG A 165 17.84 -5.00 0.30
C ARG A 165 17.76 -4.71 -1.20
N LEU A 166 18.88 -4.37 -1.84
CA LEU A 166 18.94 -4.13 -3.28
C LEU A 166 18.65 -5.42 -4.06
N THR A 167 19.26 -6.54 -3.69
CA THR A 167 18.95 -7.85 -4.29
C THR A 167 17.48 -8.25 -4.11
N ALA A 168 16.87 -7.93 -2.96
CA ALA A 168 15.45 -8.18 -2.74
C ALA A 168 14.58 -7.32 -3.68
N ILE A 169 14.93 -6.05 -3.90
CA ILE A 169 14.24 -5.17 -4.85
C ILE A 169 14.36 -5.73 -6.27
N GLU A 170 15.56 -6.12 -6.71
CA GLU A 170 15.80 -6.72 -8.03
C GLU A 170 14.98 -8.00 -8.22
N SER A 171 14.90 -8.84 -7.18
CA SER A 171 14.08 -10.07 -7.22
C SER A 171 12.59 -9.75 -7.35
N ILE A 172 12.12 -8.68 -6.70
CA ILE A 172 10.73 -8.22 -6.83
C ILE A 172 10.50 -7.63 -8.22
N ASP A 173 11.43 -6.84 -8.77
CA ASP A 173 11.33 -6.30 -10.12
C ASP A 173 11.20 -7.44 -11.15
N GLN A 174 12.05 -8.46 -11.07
CA GLN A 174 11.97 -9.65 -11.94
C GLN A 174 10.64 -10.39 -11.81
N LEU A 175 10.12 -10.52 -10.59
CA LEU A 175 8.82 -11.16 -10.35
C LEU A 175 7.69 -10.30 -10.93
N LEU A 176 7.74 -8.99 -10.77
CA LEU A 176 6.76 -8.04 -11.32
C LEU A 176 6.73 -8.07 -12.85
N GLU A 177 7.89 -7.99 -13.49
CA GLU A 177 8.04 -8.05 -14.94
C GLU A 177 7.63 -9.42 -15.49
N GLY A 178 8.18 -10.50 -14.92
CA GLY A 178 7.99 -11.86 -15.44
C GLY A 178 6.61 -12.47 -15.16
N ALA A 179 6.04 -12.24 -13.97
CA ALA A 179 4.76 -12.87 -13.57
C ALA A 179 3.54 -11.98 -13.80
N PHE A 180 3.72 -10.65 -13.91
CA PHE A 180 2.60 -9.73 -14.02
C PHE A 180 2.60 -8.84 -15.26
N GLU A 181 3.73 -8.63 -15.95
CA GLU A 181 3.80 -7.82 -17.20
C GLU A 181 4.06 -8.64 -18.45
N ALA A 182 4.57 -9.87 -18.33
CA ALA A 182 4.59 -10.80 -19.43
C ALA A 182 3.17 -11.01 -19.96
N ASP A 183 3.02 -11.00 -21.29
CA ASP A 183 1.82 -11.49 -21.97
C ASP A 183 1.66 -12.97 -21.62
N ILE A 184 0.94 -13.24 -20.52
CA ILE A 184 0.51 -14.59 -20.18
C ILE A 184 -0.53 -14.95 -21.23
N THR A 185 -0.05 -15.58 -22.31
CA THR A 185 -0.84 -16.16 -23.38
C THR A 185 -1.67 -17.34 -22.90
N ASP A 186 -1.38 -17.87 -21.71
CA ASP A 186 -2.12 -19.00 -21.17
C ASP A 186 -2.18 -19.00 -19.63
N VAL A 187 -3.40 -18.87 -19.10
CA VAL A 187 -3.72 -18.95 -17.66
C VAL A 187 -3.68 -20.40 -17.16
N THR A 188 -3.58 -21.39 -18.07
CA THR A 188 -3.53 -22.83 -17.77
C THR A 188 -2.11 -23.41 -17.78
N GLY A 189 -1.10 -22.65 -18.20
CA GLY A 189 0.30 -23.10 -18.21
C GLY A 189 0.66 -24.12 -19.29
N ILE A 190 -0.20 -24.32 -20.29
CA ILE A 190 0.04 -25.14 -21.48
C ILE A 190 0.73 -24.27 -22.53
N SER A 191 2.05 -24.36 -22.57
CA SER A 191 2.84 -23.93 -23.72
C SER A 191 2.31 -24.62 -24.97
N SER A 192 1.70 -23.88 -25.89
CA SER A 192 1.38 -24.37 -27.24
C SER A 192 2.69 -24.70 -27.95
N THR A 193 3.06 -25.98 -27.96
CA THR A 193 3.98 -26.59 -28.92
C THR A 193 3.47 -26.46 -30.34
#